data_AF-A0A7J6U1C0-F1
#
_entry.id   AF-A0A7J6U1C0-F1
#
_cell.length_a   1.000
_cell.length_b   1.000
_cell.length_c   1.000
_cell.angle_alpha   90.00
_cell.angle_beta   90.00
_cell.angle_gamma   90.00
#
_symmetry.space_group_name_H-M   'P 1'
#
loop_
_entity.id
_entity.type
_entity.pdbx_description
1 polymer ?
#
loop_
_entity_poly.entity_id
_entity_poly.type
_entity_poly.pdbx_seq_one_letter_code
_entity_poly.pdbx_strand_id
1 'polypeptide(L)'
;VPRAALEETSQSVFEGKLRHSALPEEISAPLNFELRFYDDNTIRFTIDENEELVRDVRQRYRVPANDVIREDQLRPHSGIRYSFDAKSATSSFDLGDATTVDLDHDKAILTLSVDGHVVQTINGQQQLVVEGTRKKRNDKCPYGLSIPPDSYVDPACSPGDHTDLWEERFHSHTDHKPYGPSLVGLDVTFHGRVPAAYGLPEHASTALKLRPGGDEDDALYRFFNLDVFEYEMDGQAAIYGAIPILTAIQQFDKRTTVSEVTTEATTSSVLWLNPSDTFVSLSQRKDTGTWSSLIEGLMGSGGSTAEPASMSAWFASESGVIDLFLFPHRTPDRILRSYHTLTGLAPLPPLFSLGKHQCRWNYKDEADVRELVGNFDKYNIPVDVVWLDIEHTDHKK
;
A
#
# COMPACT_ATOMS: atom_id res chain seq x y z
N VAL A 1 -2.68 -25.00 -22.06
CA VAL A 1 -1.94 -26.09 -21.37
C VAL A 1 -2.81 -26.56 -20.22
N PRO A 2 -2.96 -27.87 -19.93
CA PRO A 2 -3.71 -28.30 -18.76
C PRO A 2 -3.03 -27.73 -17.51
N ARG A 3 -3.78 -26.99 -16.68
CA ARG A 3 -3.29 -26.50 -15.39
C ARG A 3 -2.86 -27.70 -14.55
N ALA A 4 -1.70 -27.62 -13.87
CA ALA A 4 -1.28 -28.68 -12.96
C ALA A 4 -2.40 -28.98 -11.95
N ALA A 5 -2.55 -30.25 -11.58
CA ALA A 5 -3.56 -30.62 -10.59
C ALA A 5 -3.17 -29.99 -9.24
N LEU A 6 -4.13 -29.32 -8.59
CA LEU A 6 -3.93 -28.75 -7.26
C LEU A 6 -3.96 -29.87 -6.21
N GLU A 7 -2.99 -29.86 -5.30
CA GLU A 7 -2.86 -30.81 -4.19
C GLU A 7 -3.11 -30.11 -2.85
N GLU A 8 -3.80 -30.77 -1.92
CA GLU A 8 -4.01 -30.25 -0.56
C GLU A 8 -2.68 -30.14 0.20
N THR A 9 -2.50 -29.05 0.93
CA THR A 9 -1.33 -28.83 1.78
C THR A 9 -1.70 -28.17 3.10
N SER A 10 -0.98 -28.53 4.17
CA SER A 10 -1.07 -27.87 5.48
C SER A 10 -0.12 -26.67 5.62
N GLN A 11 0.65 -26.37 4.57
CA GLN A 11 1.59 -25.26 4.54
C GLN A 11 0.86 -23.95 4.24
N SER A 12 1.12 -22.92 5.04
CA SER A 12 0.53 -21.58 4.88
C SER A 12 1.55 -20.52 4.46
N VAL A 13 2.84 -20.86 4.43
CA VAL A 13 3.95 -19.97 4.12
C VAL A 13 4.73 -20.56 2.95
N PHE A 14 4.87 -19.81 1.87
CA PHE A 14 5.59 -20.22 0.67
C PHE A 14 6.70 -19.22 0.38
N GLU A 15 7.92 -19.70 0.37
CA GLU A 15 9.10 -18.90 0.11
C GLU A 15 9.71 -19.32 -1.22
N GLY A 16 10.38 -18.37 -1.86
CA GLY A 16 11.12 -18.66 -3.08
C GLY A 16 11.88 -17.45 -3.57
N LYS A 17 12.30 -17.53 -4.83
CA LYS A 17 13.05 -16.47 -5.48
C LYS A 17 12.21 -15.87 -6.60
N LEU A 18 12.19 -14.54 -6.68
CA LEU A 18 11.60 -13.82 -7.79
C LEU A 18 12.71 -13.39 -8.73
N ARG A 19 12.49 -13.67 -10.01
CA ARG A 19 13.24 -13.04 -11.07
C ARG A 19 12.42 -11.86 -11.54
N HIS A 20 13.04 -10.69 -11.64
CA HIS A 20 12.47 -9.63 -12.45
C HIS A 20 12.82 -9.92 -13.90
N SER A 21 11.83 -9.90 -14.79
CA SER A 21 11.94 -10.16 -16.24
C SER A 21 13.02 -9.34 -16.97
N ALA A 22 13.49 -8.26 -16.37
CA ALA A 22 14.51 -7.36 -16.91
C ALA A 22 15.94 -7.76 -16.61
N LEU A 23 16.13 -8.65 -15.63
CA LEU A 23 17.45 -9.08 -15.21
C LEU A 23 17.97 -10.12 -16.19
N PRO A 24 19.27 -10.07 -16.55
CA PRO A 24 19.89 -11.10 -17.37
C PRO A 24 19.66 -12.51 -16.78
N GLU A 25 19.43 -13.50 -17.63
CA GLU A 25 19.18 -14.88 -17.20
C GLU A 25 20.35 -15.44 -16.37
N GLU A 26 21.57 -14.97 -16.64
CA GLU A 26 22.80 -15.39 -15.97
C GLU A 26 22.89 -14.90 -14.52
N ILE A 27 22.10 -13.89 -14.13
CA ILE A 27 22.00 -13.45 -12.74
C ILE A 27 21.02 -14.39 -12.03
N SER A 28 21.42 -14.98 -10.90
CA SER A 28 20.49 -15.73 -10.05
C SER A 28 19.35 -14.81 -9.60
N ALA A 29 18.11 -15.30 -9.56
CA ALA A 29 16.94 -14.55 -9.08
C ALA A 29 17.29 -13.76 -7.79
N PRO A 30 17.38 -12.41 -7.87
CA PRO A 30 18.08 -11.62 -6.86
C PRO A 30 17.19 -11.19 -5.71
N LEU A 31 15.89 -11.41 -5.82
CA LEU A 31 14.91 -11.08 -4.81
C LEU A 31 14.39 -12.37 -4.20
N ASN A 32 14.26 -12.36 -2.88
CA ASN A 32 13.52 -13.39 -2.16
C ASN A 32 12.09 -12.91 -1.98
N PHE A 33 11.15 -13.86 -2.01
CA PHE A 33 9.78 -13.56 -1.63
C PHE A 33 9.29 -14.51 -0.55
N GLU A 34 8.29 -14.03 0.18
CA GLU A 34 7.50 -14.83 1.10
C GLU A 34 6.01 -14.51 0.86
N LEU A 35 5.21 -15.55 0.64
CA LEU A 35 3.75 -15.51 0.65
C LEU A 35 3.24 -16.22 1.89
N ARG A 36 2.58 -15.48 2.79
CA ARG A 36 1.85 -16.07 3.92
C ARG A 36 0.35 -15.94 3.71
N PHE A 37 -0.36 -17.01 3.99
CA PHE A 37 -1.82 -17.09 3.91
C PHE A 37 -2.41 -17.28 5.30
N TYR A 38 -3.41 -16.48 5.65
CA TYR A 38 -4.14 -16.57 6.91
C TYR A 38 -5.53 -17.18 6.72
N ASP A 39 -6.11 -17.70 7.80
CA ASP A 39 -7.39 -18.44 7.79
C ASP A 39 -8.60 -17.63 7.32
N ASP A 40 -8.52 -16.30 7.39
CA ASP A 40 -9.53 -15.38 6.86
C ASP A 40 -9.35 -15.05 5.37
N ASN A 41 -8.37 -15.66 4.69
CA ASN A 41 -7.91 -15.37 3.32
C ASN A 41 -7.16 -14.03 3.16
N THR A 42 -6.73 -13.39 4.25
CA THR A 42 -5.70 -12.34 4.18
C THR A 42 -4.39 -12.94 3.68
N ILE A 43 -3.69 -12.22 2.80
CA ILE A 43 -2.41 -12.63 2.22
C ILE A 43 -1.35 -11.62 2.61
N ARG A 44 -0.23 -12.07 3.17
CA ARG A 44 0.98 -11.24 3.31
C ARG A 44 1.93 -11.58 2.17
N PHE A 45 2.35 -10.58 1.40
CA PHE A 45 3.35 -10.73 0.36
C PHE A 45 4.54 -9.85 0.66
N THR A 46 5.68 -10.46 0.91
CA THR A 46 6.93 -9.76 1.19
C THR A 46 7.94 -10.02 0.10
N ILE A 47 8.66 -8.97 -0.33
CA ILE A 47 9.81 -9.05 -1.23
C ILE A 47 11.01 -8.37 -0.55
N ASP A 48 12.16 -9.03 -0.58
CA ASP A 48 13.42 -8.55 -0.01
C ASP A 48 14.59 -8.84 -0.95
N GLU A 49 15.70 -8.14 -0.76
CA GLU A 49 16.95 -8.44 -1.46
C GLU A 49 17.54 -9.78 -0.93
N ASN A 50 18.13 -10.58 -1.82
CA ASN A 50 18.79 -11.82 -1.41
C ASN A 50 20.07 -11.54 -0.60
N GLU A 51 20.20 -12.11 0.60
CA GLU A 51 21.37 -12.00 1.48
C GLU A 51 22.70 -12.30 0.76
N GLU A 52 22.71 -13.24 -0.20
CA GLU A 52 23.90 -13.59 -0.99
C GLU A 52 24.41 -12.40 -1.83
N LEU A 53 23.50 -11.54 -2.28
CA LEU A 53 23.79 -10.34 -3.07
C LEU A 53 24.07 -9.12 -2.17
N VAL A 54 23.31 -8.98 -1.09
CA VAL A 54 23.39 -7.86 -0.14
C VAL A 54 24.69 -7.91 0.68
N ARG A 55 25.15 -9.12 1.04
CA ARG A 55 26.32 -9.37 1.91
C ARG A 55 26.24 -8.53 3.20
N ASP A 56 27.37 -7.93 3.60
CA ASP A 56 27.53 -7.19 4.86
C ASP A 56 27.29 -5.67 4.74
N VAL A 57 26.61 -5.19 3.68
CA VAL A 57 26.48 -3.74 3.43
C VAL A 57 25.35 -3.12 4.25
N ARG A 58 24.14 -3.64 4.11
CA ARG A 58 22.95 -3.18 4.84
C ARG A 58 21.96 -4.31 4.97
N GLN A 59 21.10 -4.29 6.00
CA GLN A 59 19.89 -5.09 6.03
C GLN A 59 18.71 -4.15 5.83
N ARG A 60 17.75 -4.52 4.99
CA ARG A 60 16.54 -3.73 4.81
C ARG A 60 15.72 -3.80 6.09
N TYR A 61 15.20 -2.64 6.51
CA TYR A 61 14.35 -2.59 7.68
C TYR A 61 13.06 -3.38 7.43
N ARG A 62 12.70 -4.22 8.39
CA ARG A 62 11.41 -4.91 8.46
C ARG A 62 10.76 -4.52 9.77
N VAL A 63 9.49 -4.16 9.70
CA VAL A 63 8.71 -3.85 10.91
C VAL A 63 8.70 -5.08 11.82
N PRO A 64 9.13 -4.96 13.09
CA PRO A 64 9.17 -6.09 14.01
C PRO A 64 7.79 -6.71 14.24
N ALA A 65 7.76 -8.03 14.39
CA ALA A 65 6.55 -8.75 14.76
C ALA A 65 5.99 -8.22 16.10
N ASN A 66 4.67 -8.02 16.16
CA ASN A 66 3.95 -7.50 17.33
C ASN A 66 4.27 -6.05 17.73
N ASP A 67 4.93 -5.27 16.86
CA ASP A 67 5.05 -3.81 17.02
C ASP A 67 3.71 -3.14 16.61
N VAL A 68 3.45 -3.06 15.31
CA VAL A 68 2.16 -2.57 14.76
C VAL A 68 1.28 -3.68 14.18
N ILE A 69 1.88 -4.86 13.94
CA ILE A 69 1.20 -6.05 13.43
C ILE A 69 1.15 -7.11 14.52
N ARG A 70 -0.04 -7.43 15.00
CA ARG A 70 -0.32 -8.47 16.00
C ARG A 70 -0.23 -9.86 15.39
N GLU A 71 0.98 -10.26 15.00
CA GLU A 71 1.26 -11.59 14.42
C GLU A 71 0.79 -12.73 15.33
N ASP A 72 0.79 -12.51 16.66
CA ASP A 72 0.28 -13.46 17.66
C ASP A 72 -1.22 -13.78 17.54
N GLN A 73 -2.00 -12.90 16.89
CA GLN A 73 -3.44 -13.09 16.67
C GLN A 73 -3.77 -13.69 15.31
N LEU A 74 -2.81 -13.68 14.38
CA LEU A 74 -3.03 -14.18 13.04
C LEU A 74 -2.94 -15.70 13.02
N ARG A 75 -3.89 -16.34 12.34
CA ARG A 75 -3.96 -17.80 12.26
C ARG A 75 -3.54 -18.26 10.88
N PRO A 76 -2.57 -19.19 10.77
CA PRO A 76 -2.20 -19.81 9.50
C PRO A 76 -3.40 -20.45 8.79
N HIS A 77 -3.49 -20.27 7.47
CA HIS A 77 -4.43 -21.02 6.64
C HIS A 77 -4.08 -22.51 6.65
N SER A 78 -5.08 -23.39 6.67
CA SER A 78 -4.90 -24.84 6.85
C SER A 78 -5.51 -25.71 5.74
N GLY A 79 -6.13 -25.10 4.74
CA GLY A 79 -6.90 -25.79 3.69
C GLY A 79 -6.52 -25.35 2.27
N ILE A 80 -5.26 -24.96 2.06
CA ILE A 80 -4.79 -24.51 0.74
C ILE A 80 -4.67 -25.70 -0.19
N ARG A 81 -5.13 -25.54 -1.43
CA ARG A 81 -4.75 -26.43 -2.53
C ARG A 81 -3.75 -25.71 -3.43
N TYR A 82 -2.61 -26.34 -3.67
CA TYR A 82 -1.44 -25.73 -4.30
C TYR A 82 -0.94 -26.53 -5.48
N SER A 83 -0.39 -25.86 -6.48
CA SER A 83 0.42 -26.49 -7.54
C SER A 83 1.50 -25.54 -8.02
N PHE A 84 2.60 -26.09 -8.52
CA PHE A 84 3.63 -25.36 -9.24
C PHE A 84 3.82 -25.96 -10.63
N ASP A 85 3.69 -25.13 -11.68
CA ASP A 85 4.06 -25.50 -13.04
C ASP A 85 5.46 -24.99 -13.36
N ALA A 86 6.42 -25.92 -13.39
CA ALA A 86 7.81 -25.62 -13.71
C ALA A 86 8.02 -25.09 -15.14
N LYS A 87 7.09 -25.35 -16.08
CA LYS A 87 7.22 -24.87 -17.48
C LYS A 87 6.89 -23.40 -17.62
N SER A 88 5.91 -22.92 -16.85
CA SER A 88 5.52 -21.51 -16.85
C SER A 88 6.05 -20.74 -15.63
N ALA A 89 6.84 -21.41 -14.78
CA ALA A 89 7.32 -20.88 -13.50
C ALA A 89 6.16 -20.21 -12.72
N THR A 90 5.03 -20.90 -12.60
CA THR A 90 3.81 -20.36 -11.98
C THR A 90 3.39 -21.20 -10.78
N SER A 91 3.19 -20.55 -9.63
CA SER A 91 2.50 -21.15 -8.49
C SER A 91 1.02 -20.77 -8.52
N SER A 92 0.13 -21.73 -8.33
CA SER A 92 -1.31 -21.52 -8.17
C SER A 92 -1.77 -21.99 -6.80
N PHE A 93 -2.59 -21.18 -6.13
CA PHE A 93 -3.15 -21.43 -4.83
C PHE A 93 -4.67 -21.25 -4.88
N ASP A 94 -5.41 -22.21 -4.33
CA ASP A 94 -6.84 -22.13 -4.07
C ASP A 94 -7.02 -22.12 -2.56
N LEU A 95 -7.50 -20.99 -2.04
CA LEU A 95 -7.64 -20.73 -0.61
C LEU A 95 -9.03 -21.11 -0.09
N GLY A 96 -9.90 -21.68 -0.93
CA GLY A 96 -11.32 -21.83 -0.63
C GLY A 96 -12.08 -20.50 -0.70
N ASP A 97 -13.38 -20.54 -0.40
CA ASP A 97 -14.31 -19.39 -0.50
C ASP A 97 -14.23 -18.66 -1.86
N ALA A 98 -14.00 -19.42 -2.94
CA ALA A 98 -13.80 -18.91 -4.31
C ALA A 98 -12.66 -17.88 -4.45
N THR A 99 -11.66 -17.93 -3.56
CA THR A 99 -10.45 -17.10 -3.62
C THR A 99 -9.28 -17.91 -4.14
N THR A 100 -8.66 -17.42 -5.21
CA THR A 100 -7.45 -18.03 -5.80
C THR A 100 -6.35 -17.01 -5.98
N VAL A 101 -5.10 -17.47 -5.88
CA VAL A 101 -3.90 -16.65 -6.04
C VAL A 101 -2.98 -17.33 -7.03
N ASP A 102 -2.46 -16.59 -8.00
CA ASP A 102 -1.46 -17.05 -8.96
C ASP A 102 -0.21 -16.18 -8.87
N LEU A 103 0.97 -16.79 -8.76
CA LEU A 103 2.27 -16.10 -8.77
C LEU A 103 3.06 -16.54 -10.01
N ASP A 104 3.33 -15.60 -10.92
CA ASP A 104 4.32 -15.72 -11.99
C ASP A 104 5.70 -15.35 -11.40
N HIS A 105 6.57 -16.34 -11.22
CA HIS A 105 7.87 -16.16 -10.55
C HIS A 105 8.89 -15.41 -11.41
N ASP A 106 8.75 -15.46 -12.74
CA ASP A 106 9.67 -14.85 -13.70
C ASP A 106 9.35 -13.37 -13.97
N LYS A 107 8.09 -12.99 -13.80
CA LYS A 107 7.65 -11.58 -13.91
C LYS A 107 7.39 -10.94 -12.56
N ALA A 108 7.45 -11.71 -11.47
CA ALA A 108 7.07 -11.28 -10.14
C ALA A 108 5.65 -10.69 -10.09
N ILE A 109 4.68 -11.33 -10.78
CA ILE A 109 3.28 -10.88 -10.83
C ILE A 109 2.43 -11.79 -9.95
N LEU A 110 1.76 -11.20 -8.96
CA LEU A 110 0.80 -11.90 -8.10
C LEU A 110 -0.63 -11.48 -8.49
N THR A 111 -1.47 -12.43 -8.86
CA THR A 111 -2.85 -12.20 -9.30
C THR A 111 -3.82 -12.81 -8.30
N LEU A 112 -4.70 -11.99 -7.73
CA LEU A 112 -5.73 -12.41 -6.78
C LEU A 112 -7.08 -12.39 -7.48
N SER A 113 -7.79 -13.51 -7.41
CA SER A 113 -9.14 -13.63 -7.95
C SER A 113 -10.13 -14.04 -6.86
N VAL A 114 -11.32 -13.47 -6.90
CA VAL A 114 -12.45 -13.76 -6.00
C VAL A 114 -13.70 -13.95 -6.86
N ASP A 115 -14.45 -15.03 -6.63
CA ASP A 115 -15.66 -15.37 -7.39
C ASP A 115 -15.44 -15.47 -8.91
N GLY A 116 -14.22 -15.86 -9.32
CA GLY A 116 -13.83 -15.96 -10.73
C GLY A 116 -13.50 -14.63 -11.40
N HIS A 117 -13.50 -13.52 -10.66
CA HIS A 117 -13.04 -12.22 -11.13
C HIS A 117 -11.64 -11.94 -10.59
N VAL A 118 -10.71 -11.51 -11.43
CA VAL A 118 -9.45 -10.93 -10.96
C VAL A 118 -9.81 -9.64 -10.22
N VAL A 119 -9.49 -9.55 -8.94
CA VAL A 119 -9.78 -8.37 -8.11
C VAL A 119 -8.55 -7.50 -7.91
N GLN A 120 -7.38 -8.11 -7.74
CA GLN A 120 -6.11 -7.39 -7.60
C GLN A 120 -5.02 -8.05 -8.44
N THR A 121 -4.15 -7.24 -9.02
CA THR A 121 -2.85 -7.71 -9.54
C THR A 121 -1.76 -6.85 -8.95
N ILE A 122 -0.76 -7.50 -8.36
CA ILE A 122 0.43 -6.87 -7.83
C ILE A 122 1.53 -7.01 -8.90
N ASN A 123 2.24 -5.93 -9.15
CA ASN A 123 3.23 -5.77 -10.21
C ASN A 123 2.67 -5.98 -11.64
N GLY A 124 1.37 -5.78 -11.83
CA GLY A 124 0.71 -6.04 -13.13
C GLY A 124 1.19 -5.09 -14.23
N GLN A 125 1.67 -3.91 -13.84
CA GLN A 125 2.28 -2.93 -14.75
C GLN A 125 3.79 -3.09 -14.88
N GLN A 126 4.39 -4.06 -14.17
CA GLN A 126 5.84 -4.28 -14.12
C GLN A 126 6.59 -3.03 -13.60
N GLN A 127 6.04 -2.37 -12.58
CA GLN A 127 6.65 -1.21 -11.91
C GLN A 127 7.29 -1.58 -10.55
N LEU A 128 7.60 -2.86 -10.32
CA LEU A 128 8.43 -3.32 -9.20
C LEU A 128 9.78 -2.61 -9.27
N VAL A 129 10.14 -1.95 -8.18
CA VAL A 129 11.44 -1.32 -7.99
C VAL A 129 12.09 -1.79 -6.71
N VAL A 130 13.36 -2.19 -6.78
CA VAL A 130 14.22 -2.46 -5.63
C VAL A 130 15.61 -1.93 -5.96
N GLU A 131 15.92 -0.71 -5.50
CA GLU A 131 17.25 -0.13 -5.67
C GLU A 131 18.27 -0.98 -4.91
N GLY A 132 19.15 -1.63 -5.67
CA GLY A 132 19.98 -2.69 -5.13
C GLY A 132 21.08 -2.17 -4.23
N THR A 133 21.45 -2.98 -3.25
CA THR A 133 22.54 -2.68 -2.33
C THR A 133 23.86 -2.48 -3.06
N ARG A 134 24.52 -1.35 -2.79
CA ARG A 134 25.80 -0.99 -3.43
C ARG A 134 26.71 -0.18 -2.51
N LYS A 135 27.98 -0.04 -2.87
CA LYS A 135 29.01 0.65 -2.07
C LYS A 135 29.39 1.99 -2.70
N LYS A 136 29.54 3.03 -1.88
CA LYS A 136 29.90 4.40 -2.32
C LYS A 136 31.20 4.44 -3.13
N ARG A 137 32.21 3.70 -2.67
CA ARG A 137 33.50 3.62 -3.38
C ARG A 137 33.38 2.64 -4.53
N ASN A 138 33.65 3.12 -5.74
CA ASN A 138 33.46 2.37 -6.98
C ASN A 138 31.99 1.93 -7.12
N ASP A 139 31.06 2.87 -6.90
CA ASP A 139 29.63 2.62 -7.08
C ASP A 139 29.38 1.96 -8.43
N LYS A 140 28.82 0.76 -8.37
CA LYS A 140 28.54 -0.10 -9.51
C LYS A 140 27.15 -0.64 -9.32
N CYS A 141 26.35 -0.52 -10.36
CA CYS A 141 25.01 -1.07 -10.40
C CYS A 141 25.02 -2.58 -10.13
N PRO A 142 24.31 -3.05 -9.09
CA PRO A 142 24.41 -4.43 -8.62
C PRO A 142 23.83 -5.46 -9.60
N TYR A 143 23.05 -5.02 -10.59
CA TYR A 143 22.29 -5.89 -11.48
C TYR A 143 22.75 -5.92 -12.94
N GLY A 144 23.89 -5.32 -13.29
CA GLY A 144 24.57 -5.54 -14.58
C GLY A 144 23.68 -5.41 -15.83
N LEU A 145 22.83 -4.39 -15.87
CA LEU A 145 21.79 -4.22 -16.89
C LEU A 145 22.38 -4.14 -18.32
N SER A 146 22.03 -5.10 -19.17
CA SER A 146 21.91 -4.85 -20.61
C SER A 146 20.56 -4.17 -20.81
N ILE A 147 20.48 -3.06 -21.54
CA ILE A 147 19.27 -2.24 -21.62
C ILE A 147 18.49 -2.59 -22.90
N PRO A 148 17.48 -3.47 -22.85
CA PRO A 148 16.29 -3.32 -23.67
C PRO A 148 15.50 -2.06 -23.26
N PRO A 149 14.81 -1.37 -24.18
CA PRO A 149 14.06 -0.15 -23.88
C PRO A 149 12.92 -0.31 -22.85
N ASP A 150 12.44 -1.54 -22.61
CA ASP A 150 11.20 -1.83 -21.88
C ASP A 150 11.41 -2.70 -20.63
N SER A 151 12.64 -2.81 -20.13
CA SER A 151 13.02 -3.68 -19.02
C SER A 151 13.35 -2.87 -17.76
N TYR A 152 12.91 -3.33 -16.57
CA TYR A 152 13.26 -2.75 -15.27
C TYR A 152 14.70 -2.27 -15.17
N VAL A 153 14.80 -1.02 -14.76
CA VAL A 153 16.02 -0.31 -14.49
C VAL A 153 15.89 0.11 -13.04
N ASP A 154 16.78 -0.40 -12.17
CA ASP A 154 17.05 0.25 -10.88
C ASP A 154 17.21 1.75 -11.19
N PRO A 155 16.28 2.64 -10.75
CA PRO A 155 16.24 4.02 -11.25
C PRO A 155 17.56 4.74 -11.04
N ALA A 156 18.22 4.47 -9.93
CA ALA A 156 19.55 4.92 -9.58
C ALA A 156 20.69 4.34 -10.44
N CYS A 157 20.36 3.52 -11.42
CA CYS A 157 21.22 2.86 -12.40
C CYS A 157 20.79 3.11 -13.85
N SER A 158 19.77 3.94 -14.08
CA SER A 158 19.32 4.31 -15.42
C SER A 158 20.32 5.20 -16.17
N PRO A 159 20.30 5.24 -17.50
CA PRO A 159 21.12 6.19 -18.26
C PRO A 159 20.75 7.64 -17.89
N GLY A 160 21.66 8.38 -17.26
CA GLY A 160 21.42 9.75 -16.82
C GLY A 160 22.49 10.25 -15.86
N ASP A 161 22.45 11.55 -15.54
CA ASP A 161 23.22 12.11 -14.42
C ASP A 161 22.40 11.95 -13.14
N HIS A 162 22.97 11.27 -12.16
CA HIS A 162 22.34 10.95 -10.88
C HIS A 162 23.08 11.69 -9.76
N THR A 163 23.05 13.01 -9.82
CA THR A 163 23.44 13.85 -8.70
C THR A 163 22.45 13.59 -7.56
N ASP A 164 22.93 13.35 -6.34
CA ASP A 164 22.12 13.07 -5.12
C ASP A 164 21.80 11.58 -4.80
N LEU A 165 22.43 10.62 -5.48
CA LEU A 165 22.35 9.19 -5.07
C LEU A 165 22.94 8.89 -3.69
N TRP A 166 23.86 9.73 -3.23
CA TRP A 166 24.50 9.60 -1.94
C TRP A 166 24.12 10.80 -1.10
N GLU A 167 25.05 11.70 -0.84
CA GLU A 167 24.74 12.87 -0.05
C GLU A 167 23.72 13.76 -0.76
N GLU A 168 22.70 14.18 -0.02
CA GLU A 168 21.66 15.09 -0.50
C GLU A 168 21.46 16.23 0.51
N ARG A 169 20.91 17.36 0.05
CA ARG A 169 20.77 18.56 0.86
C ARG A 169 19.37 19.13 0.75
N PHE A 170 18.72 19.29 1.90
CA PHE A 170 17.44 19.98 2.03
C PHE A 170 17.58 21.17 2.98
N HIS A 171 17.45 22.38 2.43
CA HIS A 171 17.75 23.64 3.12
C HIS A 171 19.16 23.67 3.77
N SER A 172 19.21 23.79 5.10
CA SER A 172 20.44 23.79 5.90
C SER A 172 20.89 22.40 6.33
N HIS A 173 20.12 21.35 6.05
CA HIS A 173 20.40 19.98 6.46
C HIS A 173 21.01 19.20 5.29
N THR A 174 22.00 18.38 5.62
CA THR A 174 22.64 17.46 4.68
C THR A 174 22.41 16.06 5.21
N ASP A 175 21.72 15.23 4.43
CA ASP A 175 21.71 13.79 4.66
C ASP A 175 22.91 13.18 3.93
N HIS A 176 23.74 12.44 4.66
CA HIS A 176 24.93 11.80 4.12
C HIS A 176 24.63 10.47 3.41
N LYS A 177 23.42 9.91 3.59
CA LYS A 177 22.90 8.69 2.96
C LYS A 177 23.97 7.58 2.89
N PRO A 178 24.43 7.05 4.04
CA PRO A 178 25.60 6.17 4.10
C PRO A 178 25.44 4.87 3.31
N TYR A 179 24.19 4.46 3.04
CA TYR A 179 23.84 3.26 2.31
C TYR A 179 23.40 3.52 0.86
N GLY A 180 23.46 4.77 0.41
CA GLY A 180 23.09 5.15 -0.95
C GLY A 180 21.61 4.94 -1.25
N PRO A 181 21.23 4.75 -2.52
CA PRO A 181 19.84 4.54 -2.93
C PRO A 181 19.31 3.21 -2.40
N SER A 182 18.09 3.22 -1.86
CA SER A 182 17.45 2.08 -1.21
C SER A 182 15.96 1.95 -1.48
N LEU A 183 15.41 2.72 -2.41
CA LEU A 183 13.98 2.76 -2.67
C LEU A 183 13.44 1.38 -3.00
N VAL A 184 12.24 1.10 -2.50
CA VAL A 184 11.40 -0.03 -2.93
C VAL A 184 10.08 0.51 -3.44
N GLY A 185 9.56 -0.07 -4.51
CA GLY A 185 8.27 0.33 -5.06
C GLY A 185 7.56 -0.82 -5.75
N LEU A 186 6.24 -0.72 -5.83
CA LEU A 186 5.40 -1.75 -6.43
C LEU A 186 4.04 -1.20 -6.83
N ASP A 187 3.54 -1.63 -7.99
CA ASP A 187 2.18 -1.34 -8.40
C ASP A 187 1.16 -2.38 -7.89
N VAL A 188 -0.03 -1.89 -7.55
CA VAL A 188 -1.21 -2.69 -7.24
C VAL A 188 -2.37 -2.18 -8.09
N THR A 189 -2.89 -3.05 -8.95
CA THR A 189 -4.05 -2.77 -9.80
C THR A 189 -5.30 -3.38 -9.21
N PHE A 190 -6.33 -2.57 -9.00
CA PHE A 190 -7.69 -2.94 -8.64
C PHE A 190 -8.55 -3.04 -9.90
N HIS A 191 -9.00 -4.25 -10.21
CA HIS A 191 -9.68 -4.57 -11.46
C HIS A 191 -11.19 -4.34 -11.41
N GLY A 192 -11.83 -4.41 -12.59
CA GLY A 192 -13.25 -4.06 -12.74
C GLY A 192 -13.47 -2.56 -12.73
N ARG A 193 -14.74 -2.15 -12.61
CA ARG A 193 -15.11 -0.74 -12.51
C ARG A 193 -14.87 -0.26 -11.09
N VAL A 194 -14.03 0.77 -10.88
CA VAL A 194 -13.71 1.29 -9.54
C VAL A 194 -14.33 2.67 -9.34
N PRO A 195 -15.62 2.76 -8.92
CA PRO A 195 -16.29 4.03 -8.70
C PRO A 195 -15.67 4.86 -7.57
N ALA A 196 -15.04 4.24 -6.58
CA ALA A 196 -14.42 4.93 -5.46
C ALA A 196 -13.30 4.12 -4.79
N ALA A 197 -12.31 4.83 -4.26
CA ALA A 197 -11.30 4.30 -3.35
C ALA A 197 -11.14 5.24 -2.15
N TYR A 198 -10.69 4.66 -1.03
CA TYR A 198 -10.66 5.28 0.29
C TYR A 198 -9.42 4.83 1.07
N GLY A 199 -9.12 5.56 2.15
CA GLY A 199 -7.99 5.28 3.02
C GLY A 199 -6.90 6.32 2.83
N LEU A 200 -5.65 5.87 2.90
CA LEU A 200 -4.46 6.70 2.81
C LEU A 200 -4.42 7.92 3.76
N PRO A 201 -4.92 7.89 5.02
CA PRO A 201 -4.81 9.06 5.90
C PRO A 201 -3.37 9.26 6.42
N GLU A 202 -2.96 10.46 6.81
CA GLU A 202 -3.77 11.65 7.05
C GLU A 202 -3.52 12.72 5.97
N HIS A 203 -4.59 13.20 5.32
CA HIS A 203 -4.55 14.31 4.38
C HIS A 203 -5.77 15.21 4.58
N ALA A 204 -5.54 16.52 4.52
CA ALA A 204 -6.59 17.50 4.62
C ALA A 204 -7.38 17.56 3.30
N SER A 205 -8.58 16.95 3.28
CA SER A 205 -9.42 16.87 2.09
C SER A 205 -10.88 17.14 2.44
N THR A 206 -11.59 17.85 1.57
CA THR A 206 -13.04 18.07 1.64
C THR A 206 -13.84 16.85 1.18
N ALA A 207 -13.19 15.90 0.51
CA ALA A 207 -13.79 14.66 0.04
C ALA A 207 -13.06 13.42 0.61
N LEU A 208 -13.84 12.45 1.09
CA LEU A 208 -13.29 11.16 1.57
C LEU A 208 -12.81 10.27 0.42
N LYS A 209 -13.43 10.41 -0.77
CA LYS A 209 -13.03 9.66 -1.96
C LYS A 209 -11.66 10.16 -2.43
N LEU A 210 -10.72 9.24 -2.61
CA LEU A 210 -9.40 9.55 -3.11
C LEU A 210 -9.46 10.04 -4.57
N ARG A 211 -8.59 11.01 -4.87
CA ARG A 211 -8.46 11.61 -6.19
C ARG A 211 -7.33 10.90 -6.95
N PRO A 212 -7.61 10.28 -8.11
CA PRO A 212 -6.54 9.88 -9.00
C PRO A 212 -5.93 11.14 -9.62
N GLY A 213 -4.61 11.17 -9.76
CA GLY A 213 -3.88 12.32 -10.31
C GLY A 213 -2.66 11.92 -11.15
N GLY A 214 -2.35 10.62 -11.27
CA GLY A 214 -1.19 10.14 -12.01
C GLY A 214 0.11 10.40 -11.26
N ASP A 215 1.18 10.66 -12.02
CA ASP A 215 2.57 10.67 -11.54
C ASP A 215 3.17 12.08 -11.43
N GLU A 216 2.34 13.12 -11.35
CA GLU A 216 2.80 14.48 -11.04
C GLU A 216 3.08 14.59 -9.53
N ASP A 217 4.17 15.25 -9.13
CA ASP A 217 4.60 15.29 -7.71
C ASP A 217 3.51 15.83 -6.77
N ASP A 218 2.80 16.87 -7.19
CA ASP A 218 1.70 17.49 -6.43
C ASP A 218 0.45 16.60 -6.37
N ALA A 219 0.42 15.53 -7.18
CA ALA A 219 -0.65 14.55 -7.28
C ALA A 219 -0.42 13.28 -6.43
N LEU A 220 0.76 13.15 -5.81
CA LEU A 220 1.15 11.98 -5.02
C LEU A 220 0.68 12.12 -3.57
N TYR A 221 0.04 11.08 -3.06
CA TYR A 221 -0.21 10.95 -1.62
C TYR A 221 1.11 10.65 -0.91
N ARG A 222 1.61 11.60 -0.11
CA ARG A 222 2.84 11.43 0.66
C ARG A 222 2.53 11.01 2.09
N PHE A 223 3.34 10.11 2.63
CA PHE A 223 3.35 9.66 4.02
C PHE A 223 4.71 9.94 4.63
N PHE A 224 4.76 11.02 5.41
CA PHE A 224 5.90 11.38 6.22
C PHE A 224 5.36 12.24 7.36
N ASN A 225 5.41 11.74 8.60
CA ASN A 225 4.78 12.45 9.72
C ASN A 225 5.50 13.79 9.95
N LEU A 226 4.83 14.88 9.59
CA LEU A 226 5.33 16.25 9.57
C LEU A 226 4.47 17.14 10.46
N ASP A 227 5.14 18.07 11.14
CA ASP A 227 4.48 19.22 11.75
C ASP A 227 4.33 20.32 10.68
N VAL A 228 3.18 20.33 10.00
CA VAL A 228 2.87 21.30 8.95
C VAL A 228 2.12 22.49 9.55
N PHE A 229 2.79 23.64 9.59
CA PHE A 229 2.18 24.90 10.00
C PHE A 229 1.17 25.38 8.94
N GLU A 230 -0.06 25.68 9.37
CA GLU A 230 -1.14 26.18 8.50
C GLU A 230 -1.34 25.32 7.24
N TYR A 231 -1.53 24.01 7.42
CA TYR A 231 -1.73 23.08 6.29
C TYR A 231 -2.87 23.53 5.35
N GLU A 232 -2.69 23.28 4.06
CA GLU A 232 -3.68 23.57 3.03
C GLU A 232 -4.77 22.49 2.94
N MET A 233 -5.95 22.85 2.48
CA MET A 233 -7.05 21.92 2.20
C MET A 233 -6.98 21.39 0.78
N ASP A 234 -7.48 20.18 0.57
CA ASP A 234 -7.49 19.47 -0.71
C ASP A 234 -6.07 19.27 -1.29
N GLY A 235 -5.09 19.08 -0.40
CA GLY A 235 -3.73 18.65 -0.73
C GLY A 235 -3.52 17.15 -0.55
N GLN A 236 -2.42 16.64 -1.09
CA GLN A 236 -1.94 15.25 -0.89
C GLN A 236 -0.58 15.22 -0.17
N ALA A 237 -0.12 16.39 0.28
CA ALA A 237 1.06 16.53 1.14
C ALA A 237 0.85 15.87 2.50
N ALA A 238 1.90 15.25 3.02
CA ALA A 238 1.87 14.61 4.32
C ALA A 238 1.65 15.63 5.45
N ILE A 239 0.90 15.23 6.48
CA ILE A 239 0.72 15.97 7.73
C ILE A 239 1.13 15.07 8.90
N TYR A 240 0.33 14.96 9.97
CA TYR A 240 0.82 14.45 11.26
C TYR A 240 0.89 12.92 11.39
N GLY A 241 0.02 12.20 10.67
CA GLY A 241 -0.09 10.75 10.75
C GLY A 241 -0.06 10.03 9.40
N ALA A 242 0.29 8.74 9.44
CA ALA A 242 0.38 7.89 8.27
C ALA A 242 -0.23 6.50 8.55
N ILE A 243 -1.24 6.13 7.75
CA ILE A 243 -1.77 4.76 7.67
C ILE A 243 -1.90 4.41 6.17
N PRO A 244 -0.90 3.75 5.57
CA PRO A 244 -0.84 3.48 4.13
C PRO A 244 -1.73 2.29 3.72
N ILE A 245 -3.01 2.33 4.08
CA ILE A 245 -4.04 1.39 3.63
C ILE A 245 -4.89 2.01 2.52
N LEU A 246 -5.05 1.30 1.41
CA LEU A 246 -5.89 1.67 0.29
C LEU A 246 -6.99 0.64 0.11
N THR A 247 -8.25 1.10 0.07
CA THR A 247 -9.43 0.25 -0.11
C THR A 247 -10.18 0.69 -1.36
N ALA A 248 -10.40 -0.22 -2.30
CA ALA A 248 -11.19 0.03 -3.50
C ALA A 248 -12.57 -0.63 -3.41
N ILE A 249 -13.60 0.08 -3.85
CA ILE A 249 -14.91 -0.50 -4.16
C ILE A 249 -14.92 -0.82 -5.64
N GLN A 250 -15.14 -2.08 -5.97
CA GLN A 250 -15.06 -2.62 -7.32
C GLN A 250 -16.42 -3.14 -7.77
N GLN A 251 -16.71 -3.05 -9.06
CA GLN A 251 -17.93 -3.54 -9.68
C GLN A 251 -17.59 -4.39 -10.90
N PHE A 252 -18.18 -5.58 -10.95
CA PHE A 252 -18.01 -6.55 -12.02
C PHE A 252 -19.35 -6.87 -12.66
N ASP A 253 -19.36 -7.05 -13.97
CA ASP A 253 -20.55 -7.48 -14.69
C ASP A 253 -20.66 -9.00 -14.64
N LYS A 254 -21.79 -9.48 -14.15
CA LYS A 254 -22.15 -10.90 -14.06
C LYS A 254 -23.25 -11.18 -15.07
N ARG A 255 -22.93 -12.00 -16.08
CA ARG A 255 -23.93 -12.53 -17.01
C ARG A 255 -24.66 -13.70 -16.34
N THR A 256 -25.93 -13.50 -16.04
CA THR A 256 -26.81 -14.55 -15.48
C THR A 256 -27.54 -15.30 -16.59
N THR A 257 -27.87 -14.62 -17.70
CA THR A 257 -28.43 -15.21 -18.92
C THR A 257 -27.86 -14.51 -20.17
N VAL A 258 -28.27 -14.93 -21.38
CA VAL A 258 -27.84 -14.30 -22.65
C VAL A 258 -28.26 -12.82 -22.74
N SER A 259 -29.27 -12.40 -21.96
CA SER A 259 -29.85 -11.05 -22.06
C SER A 259 -29.82 -10.24 -20.75
N GLU A 260 -29.54 -10.86 -19.60
CA GLU A 260 -29.44 -10.16 -18.31
C GLU A 260 -27.98 -10.06 -17.84
N VAL A 261 -27.56 -8.82 -17.58
CA VAL A 261 -26.29 -8.49 -16.93
C VAL A 261 -26.63 -7.83 -15.60
N THR A 262 -26.20 -8.44 -14.51
CA THR A 262 -26.27 -7.87 -13.16
C THR A 262 -24.90 -7.39 -12.74
N THR A 263 -24.81 -6.31 -11.97
CA THR A 263 -23.52 -5.85 -11.42
C THR A 263 -23.32 -6.41 -10.02
N GLU A 264 -22.18 -7.05 -9.80
CA GLU A 264 -21.74 -7.55 -8.50
C GLU A 264 -20.67 -6.60 -7.95
N ALA A 265 -20.92 -6.09 -6.74
CA ALA A 265 -19.94 -5.27 -6.04
C ALA A 265 -19.05 -6.16 -5.18
N THR A 266 -17.76 -5.87 -5.21
CA THR A 266 -16.78 -6.46 -4.30
C THR A 266 -15.88 -5.35 -3.78
N THR A 267 -15.09 -5.67 -2.76
CA THR A 267 -14.11 -4.75 -2.22
C THR A 267 -12.78 -5.46 -2.12
N SER A 268 -11.70 -4.70 -2.15
CA SER A 268 -10.40 -5.23 -1.77
C SER A 268 -9.51 -4.11 -1.26
N SER A 269 -8.58 -4.47 -0.39
CA SER A 269 -7.63 -3.51 0.16
C SER A 269 -6.21 -4.02 0.09
N VAL A 270 -5.28 -3.07 0.14
CA VAL A 270 -3.86 -3.30 0.38
C VAL A 270 -3.41 -2.41 1.53
N LEU A 271 -2.69 -2.97 2.49
CA LEU A 271 -1.90 -2.23 3.47
C LEU A 271 -0.43 -2.38 3.09
N TRP A 272 0.22 -1.26 2.82
CA TRP A 272 1.66 -1.19 2.54
C TRP A 272 2.43 -0.99 3.86
N LEU A 273 2.98 -2.06 4.42
CA LEU A 273 3.65 -2.02 5.72
C LEU A 273 5.10 -1.54 5.56
N ASN A 274 5.28 -0.22 5.48
CA ASN A 274 6.59 0.40 5.44
C ASN A 274 6.58 1.72 6.24
N PRO A 275 7.54 1.94 7.17
CA PRO A 275 7.57 3.15 7.99
C PRO A 275 8.41 4.30 7.42
N SER A 276 9.08 4.14 6.28
CA SER A 276 9.88 5.22 5.69
C SER A 276 8.99 6.24 4.94
N ASP A 277 9.58 7.35 4.50
CA ASP A 277 8.90 8.30 3.60
C ASP A 277 8.36 7.52 2.39
N THR A 278 7.06 7.66 2.15
CA THR A 278 6.33 6.85 1.18
C THR A 278 5.43 7.72 0.32
N PHE A 279 5.48 7.48 -0.99
CA PHE A 279 4.61 8.10 -1.98
C PHE A 279 3.66 7.08 -2.57
N VAL A 280 2.44 7.52 -2.86
CA VAL A 280 1.42 6.72 -3.55
C VAL A 280 0.83 7.51 -4.70
N SER A 281 1.14 7.08 -5.92
CA SER A 281 0.47 7.54 -7.14
C SER A 281 -0.84 6.78 -7.31
N LEU A 282 -1.91 7.48 -7.69
CA LEU A 282 -3.19 6.87 -8.05
C LEU A 282 -3.58 7.25 -9.48
N SER A 283 -3.85 6.26 -10.31
CA SER A 283 -4.29 6.44 -11.70
C SER A 283 -5.57 5.64 -11.98
N GLN A 284 -6.48 6.24 -12.75
CA GLN A 284 -7.62 5.54 -13.32
C GLN A 284 -7.30 5.15 -14.76
N ARG A 285 -7.55 3.89 -15.10
CA ARG A 285 -7.17 3.32 -16.37
C ARG A 285 -8.40 2.79 -17.08
N LYS A 286 -8.78 3.44 -18.19
CA LYS A 286 -9.89 3.01 -19.06
C LYS A 286 -9.70 1.55 -19.46
N ASP A 287 -10.69 0.72 -19.16
CA ASP A 287 -10.68 -0.69 -19.53
C ASP A 287 -10.91 -0.77 -21.03
N THR A 288 -9.83 -0.88 -21.80
CA THR A 288 -9.87 -1.08 -23.25
C THR A 288 -10.21 -2.54 -23.52
N GLY A 289 -11.36 -3.01 -23.06
CA GLY A 289 -11.96 -4.22 -23.59
C GLY A 289 -12.11 -4.04 -25.11
N THR A 290 -11.75 -5.06 -25.87
CA THR A 290 -11.79 -5.07 -27.36
C THR A 290 -13.13 -4.63 -27.95
N TRP A 291 -14.21 -4.66 -27.16
CA TRP A 291 -15.54 -4.23 -27.57
C TRP A 291 -15.84 -2.74 -27.34
N SER A 292 -15.27 -2.12 -26.29
CA SER A 292 -15.50 -0.70 -25.99
C SER A 292 -14.78 0.19 -27.00
N SER A 293 -13.56 -0.17 -27.42
CA SER A 293 -12.81 0.53 -28.46
C SER A 293 -13.48 0.47 -29.84
N LEU A 294 -14.16 -0.65 -30.16
CA LEU A 294 -14.91 -0.79 -31.40
C LEU A 294 -16.12 0.14 -31.45
N ILE A 295 -16.83 0.29 -30.32
CA ILE A 295 -18.00 1.18 -30.22
C ILE A 295 -17.56 2.66 -30.23
N GLU A 296 -16.46 3.01 -29.57
CA GLU A 296 -15.88 4.37 -29.58
C GLU A 296 -15.38 4.77 -30.99
N GLY A 297 -14.87 3.80 -31.76
CA GLY A 297 -14.51 4.01 -33.17
C GLY A 297 -15.70 4.12 -34.14
N LEU A 298 -16.87 3.58 -33.77
CA LEU A 298 -18.11 3.63 -34.58
C LEU A 298 -19.01 4.82 -34.22
N MET A 299 -19.00 5.25 -32.97
CA MET A 299 -19.77 6.39 -32.47
C MET A 299 -18.81 7.54 -32.18
N GLY A 300 -18.51 8.33 -33.21
CA GLY A 300 -17.57 9.45 -33.14
C GLY A 300 -17.70 10.27 -31.84
N SER A 301 -16.54 10.66 -31.28
CA SER A 301 -16.35 11.22 -29.94
C SER A 301 -17.38 12.29 -29.56
N GLY A 302 -18.50 11.87 -28.98
CA GLY A 302 -19.44 12.70 -28.24
C GLY A 302 -19.24 12.42 -26.76
N GLY A 303 -19.00 13.46 -25.97
CA GLY A 303 -18.55 13.39 -24.57
C GLY A 303 -19.23 12.29 -23.76
N SER A 304 -18.45 11.27 -23.40
CA SER A 304 -18.88 10.24 -22.45
C SER A 304 -18.40 10.64 -21.06
N THR A 305 -19.31 10.69 -20.10
CA THR A 305 -18.99 10.46 -18.69
C THR A 305 -18.30 9.10 -18.64
N ALA A 306 -16.97 9.08 -18.59
CA ALA A 306 -16.21 7.85 -18.66
C ALA A 306 -16.68 6.90 -17.55
N GLU A 307 -17.20 5.73 -17.94
CA GLU A 307 -17.48 4.63 -17.02
C GLU A 307 -16.20 4.38 -16.19
N PRO A 308 -16.27 4.36 -14.85
CA PRO A 308 -15.08 4.23 -14.02
C PRO A 308 -14.43 2.90 -14.32
N ALA A 309 -13.17 2.92 -14.70
CA ALA A 309 -12.43 1.75 -15.09
C ALA A 309 -11.52 1.26 -13.95
N SER A 310 -10.61 0.32 -14.22
CA SER A 310 -9.66 -0.17 -13.22
C SER A 310 -8.88 0.98 -12.59
N MET A 311 -8.52 0.82 -11.32
CA MET A 311 -7.68 1.78 -10.60
C MET A 311 -6.33 1.14 -10.34
N SER A 312 -5.26 1.90 -10.50
CA SER A 312 -3.91 1.44 -10.16
C SER A 312 -3.29 2.39 -9.15
N ALA A 313 -2.55 1.80 -8.22
CA ALA A 313 -1.76 2.51 -7.23
C ALA A 313 -0.31 2.07 -7.35
N TRP A 314 0.63 3.01 -7.39
CA TRP A 314 2.05 2.70 -7.28
C TRP A 314 2.56 3.24 -5.95
N PHE A 315 3.02 2.32 -5.09
CA PHE A 315 3.60 2.63 -3.79
C PHE A 315 5.12 2.69 -3.94
N ALA A 316 5.76 3.69 -3.37
CA ALA A 316 7.21 3.82 -3.34
C ALA A 316 7.68 4.33 -1.99
N SER A 317 8.58 3.59 -1.34
CA SER A 317 9.15 3.92 -0.03
C SER A 317 10.66 4.07 -0.14
N GLU A 318 11.20 5.08 0.53
CA GLU A 318 12.63 5.39 0.56
C GLU A 318 13.52 4.19 0.93
N SER A 319 13.07 3.33 1.85
CA SER A 319 13.85 2.17 2.31
C SER A 319 12.97 1.03 2.81
N GLY A 320 13.56 0.08 3.54
CA GLY A 320 12.84 -1.08 4.06
C GLY A 320 12.58 -2.16 3.02
N VAL A 321 11.81 -3.16 3.42
CA VAL A 321 11.32 -4.23 2.54
C VAL A 321 9.99 -3.84 1.88
N ILE A 322 9.64 -4.52 0.79
CA ILE A 322 8.25 -4.51 0.30
C ILE A 322 7.48 -5.47 1.18
N ASP A 323 6.49 -5.01 1.93
CA ASP A 323 5.66 -5.86 2.80
C ASP A 323 4.19 -5.43 2.69
N LEU A 324 3.38 -6.30 2.09
CA LEU A 324 1.99 -6.01 1.75
C LEU A 324 1.06 -6.95 2.51
N PHE A 325 0.01 -6.41 3.10
CA PHE A 325 -1.17 -7.20 3.46
C PHE A 325 -2.28 -6.93 2.45
N LEU A 326 -2.78 -7.99 1.82
CA LEU A 326 -3.83 -7.96 0.81
C LEU A 326 -5.10 -8.54 1.42
N PHE A 327 -6.21 -7.81 1.27
CA PHE A 327 -7.51 -8.14 1.85
C PHE A 327 -8.55 -8.33 0.74
N PRO A 328 -8.60 -9.50 0.08
CA PRO A 328 -9.52 -9.77 -1.03
C PRO A 328 -10.93 -10.15 -0.52
N HIS A 329 -11.58 -9.28 0.25
CA HIS A 329 -12.91 -9.57 0.83
C HIS A 329 -14.05 -8.79 0.18
N ARG A 330 -15.17 -9.45 -0.06
CA ARG A 330 -16.36 -8.92 -0.76
C ARG A 330 -17.01 -7.69 -0.12
N THR A 331 -16.78 -7.42 1.16
CA THR A 331 -17.46 -6.34 1.88
C THR A 331 -16.50 -5.51 2.74
N PRO A 332 -16.74 -4.20 2.89
CA PRO A 332 -15.93 -3.34 3.75
C PRO A 332 -15.84 -3.82 5.20
N ASP A 333 -16.90 -4.41 5.76
CA ASP A 333 -16.89 -4.88 7.15
C ASP A 333 -15.93 -6.06 7.36
N ARG A 334 -15.77 -6.93 6.36
CA ARG A 334 -14.79 -8.01 6.41
C ARG A 334 -13.37 -7.47 6.35
N ILE A 335 -13.10 -6.52 5.45
CA ILE A 335 -11.81 -5.82 5.38
C ILE A 335 -11.45 -5.20 6.73
N LEU A 336 -12.37 -4.47 7.36
CA LEU A 336 -12.13 -3.86 8.66
C LEU A 336 -11.88 -4.89 9.76
N ARG A 337 -12.58 -6.04 9.75
CA ARG A 337 -12.33 -7.13 10.71
C ARG A 337 -10.92 -7.72 10.55
N SER A 338 -10.49 -7.99 9.33
CA SER A 338 -9.15 -8.52 9.05
C SER A 338 -8.07 -7.50 9.44
N TYR A 339 -8.28 -6.23 9.04
CA TYR A 339 -7.39 -5.12 9.41
C TYR A 339 -7.27 -4.93 10.93
N HIS A 340 -8.38 -5.02 11.69
CA HIS A 340 -8.33 -4.90 13.16
C HIS A 340 -7.85 -6.17 13.87
N THR A 341 -7.98 -7.35 13.25
CA THR A 341 -7.31 -8.55 13.75
C THR A 341 -5.80 -8.37 13.64
N LEU A 342 -5.34 -7.74 12.56
CA LEU A 342 -3.95 -7.43 12.29
C LEU A 342 -3.37 -6.30 13.16
N THR A 343 -4.08 -5.18 13.29
CA THR A 343 -3.54 -3.94 13.89
C THR A 343 -4.08 -3.63 15.29
N GLY A 344 -5.05 -4.43 15.76
CA GLY A 344 -5.73 -4.21 17.02
C GLY A 344 -7.01 -3.38 16.88
N LEU A 345 -7.84 -3.44 17.91
CA LEU A 345 -9.05 -2.64 18.03
C LEU A 345 -8.74 -1.35 18.81
N ALA A 346 -9.53 -0.31 18.55
CA ALA A 346 -9.51 0.87 19.40
C ALA A 346 -9.79 0.45 20.86
N PRO A 347 -8.99 0.91 21.83
CA PRO A 347 -9.26 0.63 23.24
C PRO A 347 -10.61 1.24 23.63
N LEU A 348 -11.32 0.62 24.57
CA LEU A 348 -12.56 1.18 25.11
C LEU A 348 -12.24 2.54 25.77
N PRO A 349 -12.73 3.67 25.23
CA PRO A 349 -12.42 4.97 25.80
C PRO A 349 -13.09 5.12 27.17
N PRO A 350 -12.44 5.81 28.14
CA PRO A 350 -13.10 6.18 29.38
C PRO A 350 -14.28 7.11 29.08
N LEU A 351 -15.40 6.95 29.79
CA LEU A 351 -16.66 7.64 29.43
C LEU A 351 -16.52 9.16 29.28
N PHE A 352 -15.73 9.81 30.16
CA PHE A 352 -15.52 11.26 30.13
C PHE A 352 -14.85 11.74 28.83
N SER A 353 -14.09 10.88 28.13
CA SER A 353 -13.39 11.28 26.90
C SER A 353 -14.29 11.34 25.67
N LEU A 354 -15.56 10.93 25.79
CA LEU A 354 -16.59 11.07 24.77
C LEU A 354 -17.43 12.34 24.96
N GLY A 355 -17.23 13.03 26.08
CA GLY A 355 -17.90 14.27 26.44
C GLY A 355 -17.29 15.50 25.78
N LYS A 356 -17.66 16.69 26.26
CA LYS A 356 -17.09 17.94 25.72
C LYS A 356 -15.72 18.20 26.35
N HIS A 357 -14.72 18.32 25.49
CA HIS A 357 -13.38 18.80 25.84
C HIS A 357 -13.25 20.30 25.52
N GLN A 358 -12.87 21.09 26.51
CA GLN A 358 -12.58 22.51 26.34
C GLN A 358 -11.06 22.74 26.39
N CYS A 359 -10.51 23.32 25.32
CA CYS A 359 -9.08 23.59 25.18
C CYS A 359 -8.84 24.94 24.48
N ARG A 360 -7.68 25.53 24.76
CA ARG A 360 -7.02 26.58 23.97
C ARG A 360 -5.55 26.64 24.38
N TRP A 361 -4.69 27.20 23.53
CA TRP A 361 -3.37 27.68 23.93
C TRP A 361 -3.47 29.12 24.48
N ASN A 362 -3.20 29.43 25.75
CA ASN A 362 -3.25 28.58 26.94
C ASN A 362 -4.06 29.25 28.07
N TYR A 363 -4.77 28.48 28.90
CA TYR A 363 -5.33 28.99 30.16
C TYR A 363 -4.23 29.52 31.09
N LYS A 364 -4.38 30.74 31.59
CA LYS A 364 -3.26 31.48 32.20
C LYS A 364 -2.74 30.83 33.48
N ASP A 365 -3.65 30.44 34.34
CA ASP A 365 -3.38 29.93 35.67
C ASP A 365 -4.61 29.17 36.21
N GLU A 366 -4.52 28.72 37.47
CA GLU A 366 -5.62 28.01 38.12
C GLU A 366 -6.88 28.87 38.31
N ALA A 367 -6.76 30.20 38.41
CA ALA A 367 -7.91 31.08 38.59
C ALA A 367 -8.70 31.19 37.28
N ASP A 368 -8.02 31.33 36.13
CA ASP A 368 -8.61 31.30 34.79
C ASP A 368 -9.39 29.99 34.56
N VAL A 369 -8.82 28.85 34.96
CA VAL A 369 -9.50 27.54 34.85
C VAL A 369 -10.73 27.45 35.76
N ARG A 370 -10.64 27.91 37.02
CA ARG A 370 -11.80 27.90 37.94
C ARG A 370 -12.93 28.80 37.45
N GLU A 371 -12.61 29.97 36.92
CA GLU A 371 -13.60 30.87 36.33
C GLU A 371 -14.26 30.24 35.10
N LEU A 372 -13.48 29.62 34.21
CA LEU A 372 -13.98 28.89 33.04
C LEU A 372 -15.00 27.81 33.44
N VAL A 373 -14.63 26.94 34.40
CA VAL A 373 -15.52 25.87 34.89
C VAL A 373 -16.78 26.46 35.53
N GLY A 374 -16.64 27.48 36.37
CA GLY A 374 -17.79 28.17 36.97
C GLY A 374 -18.74 28.80 35.94
N ASN A 375 -18.21 29.24 34.79
CA ASN A 375 -19.03 29.72 33.68
C ASN A 375 -19.81 28.60 32.97
N PHE A 376 -19.22 27.41 32.80
CA PHE A 376 -19.96 26.25 32.27
C PHE A 376 -21.18 25.90 33.13
N ASP A 377 -21.01 25.88 34.46
CA ASP A 377 -22.10 25.67 35.41
C ASP A 377 -23.14 26.80 35.34
N LYS A 378 -22.67 28.07 35.39
CA LYS A 378 -23.54 29.26 35.35
C LYS A 378 -24.41 29.31 34.11
N TYR A 379 -23.87 28.94 32.95
CA TYR A 379 -24.58 28.96 31.66
C TYR A 379 -25.22 27.60 31.30
N ASN A 380 -25.16 26.61 32.20
CA ASN A 380 -25.73 25.27 32.01
C ASN A 380 -25.26 24.60 30.70
N ILE A 381 -23.95 24.71 30.42
CA ILE A 381 -23.30 24.05 29.27
C ILE A 381 -22.46 22.90 29.83
N PRO A 382 -22.72 21.64 29.45
CA PRO A 382 -21.96 20.50 29.96
C PRO A 382 -20.51 20.52 29.44
N VAL A 383 -19.56 20.17 30.31
CA VAL A 383 -18.13 19.98 30.00
C VAL A 383 -17.58 18.83 30.84
N ASP A 384 -16.77 17.98 30.25
CA ASP A 384 -16.18 16.82 30.92
C ASP A 384 -14.68 17.01 31.21
N VAL A 385 -13.97 17.72 30.32
CA VAL A 385 -12.51 17.91 30.42
C VAL A 385 -12.12 19.33 30.07
N VAL A 386 -11.21 19.91 30.86
CA VAL A 386 -10.46 21.14 30.53
C VAL A 386 -8.99 20.77 30.33
N TRP A 387 -8.43 21.19 29.20
CA TRP A 387 -7.03 20.91 28.83
C TRP A 387 -6.11 22.06 29.23
N LEU A 388 -4.89 21.72 29.65
CA LEU A 388 -3.80 22.64 29.87
C LEU A 388 -2.75 22.44 28.77
N ASP A 389 -2.56 23.46 27.95
CA ASP A 389 -1.56 23.47 26.88
C ASP A 389 -0.17 23.82 27.43
N ILE A 390 0.85 23.90 26.58
CA ILE A 390 2.28 23.93 26.95
C ILE A 390 2.71 25.05 27.91
N GLU A 391 1.91 26.11 28.12
CA GLU A 391 2.25 27.20 29.06
C GLU A 391 1.94 26.87 30.53
N HIS A 392 1.30 25.74 30.84
CA HIS A 392 1.09 25.31 32.25
C HIS A 392 2.36 24.77 32.92
N THR A 393 3.40 24.51 32.13
CA THR A 393 4.67 23.90 32.55
C THR A 393 5.67 24.94 33.06
N ASP A 394 6.67 24.49 33.84
CA ASP A 394 7.81 25.32 34.22
C ASP A 394 8.84 25.32 33.08
N HIS A 395 8.90 26.40 32.30
CA HIS A 395 9.83 26.54 31.18
C HIS A 395 9.80 25.35 30.18
N LYS A 396 8.62 24.82 29.86
CA LYS A 396 8.41 23.69 28.93
C LYS A 396 8.97 22.35 29.44
N LYS A 397 9.12 22.22 30.76
CA LYS A 397 9.58 20.99 31.44
C LYS A 397 8.45 20.23 32.11
#